data_AF-A0A2R6DNN9-F1
#
_entry.id   AF-A0A2R6DNN9-F1
#
_cell.length_a   1.000
_cell.length_b   1.000
_cell.length_c   1.000
_cell.angle_alpha   90.00
_cell.angle_beta   90.00
_cell.angle_gamma   90.00
#
_symmetry.space_group_name_H-M   'P 1'
#
loop_
_entity.id
_entity.type
_entity.pdbx_description
1 polymer ?
#
loop_
_entity_poly.entity_id
_entity_poly.type
_entity_poly.pdbx_seq_one_letter_code
_entity_poly.pdbx_strand_id
1 'polypeptide(L)'
;MRRGGHPDDRADRRKRVLRRDDHQCRKCGGSRESLHVHHVRPISQGGSHDISNLEALCRSCHAKEHPTKVKLSSAVSDRRRVRMNYRSSSVTRVREPDPYAIETHDGIQYLVGHDYYRNEIRVCRPKRIVWLDVLETSFAIPTSFDATEYLARRLRPRRRSRRRRESAIGRILRSIFGR
;
A
#
# COMPACT_ATOMS: atom_id res chain seq x y z
N MET A 1 15.12 4.52 -12.81
CA MET A 1 14.80 4.70 -11.38
C MET A 1 13.89 3.57 -10.92
N ARG A 2 14.40 2.64 -10.10
CA ARG A 2 13.65 1.48 -9.60
C ARG A 2 12.60 1.94 -8.57
N ARG A 3 11.37 1.43 -8.66
CA ARG A 3 10.27 1.74 -7.74
C ARG A 3 10.54 1.06 -6.39
N GLY A 4 10.77 1.84 -5.33
CA GLY A 4 10.60 1.48 -3.91
C GLY A 4 10.78 0.02 -3.50
N GLY A 5 11.95 -0.56 -3.80
CA GLY A 5 12.35 -1.86 -3.26
C GLY A 5 12.79 -1.69 -1.80
N HIS A 6 12.34 -2.55 -0.91
CA HIS A 6 12.87 -2.60 0.44
C HIS A 6 14.35 -3.00 0.36
N PRO A 7 15.29 -2.28 1.00
CA PRO A 7 16.70 -2.58 0.80
C PRO A 7 17.08 -3.94 1.44
N ASP A 8 18.04 -4.64 0.84
CA ASP A 8 18.36 -6.05 1.16
C ASP A 8 18.86 -6.24 2.61
N ASP A 9 19.38 -5.19 3.26
CA ASP A 9 19.84 -5.16 4.65
C ASP A 9 18.70 -5.03 5.69
N ARG A 10 17.49 -5.52 5.38
CA ARG A 10 16.32 -5.50 6.28
C ARG A 10 16.62 -6.10 7.64
N ALA A 11 17.24 -7.28 7.65
CA ALA A 11 17.54 -8.01 8.88
C ALA A 11 18.52 -7.22 9.77
N ASP A 12 19.53 -6.61 9.16
CA ASP A 12 20.54 -5.82 9.88
C ASP A 12 19.98 -4.50 10.39
N ARG A 13 19.14 -3.80 9.61
CA ARG A 13 18.38 -2.65 10.12
C ARG A 13 17.51 -3.06 11.30
N ARG A 14 16.79 -4.18 11.21
CA ARG A 14 15.94 -4.67 12.30
C ARG A 14 16.76 -4.89 13.58
N LYS A 15 17.89 -5.61 13.49
CA LYS A 15 18.79 -5.82 14.63
C LYS A 15 19.31 -4.51 15.22
N ARG A 16 19.74 -3.56 14.37
CA ARG A 16 20.25 -2.25 14.80
C ARG A 16 19.19 -1.42 15.53
N VAL A 17 17.96 -1.37 15.01
CA VAL A 17 16.84 -0.65 15.65
C VAL A 17 16.50 -1.29 16.99
N LEU A 18 16.34 -2.61 17.05
CA LEU A 18 16.03 -3.31 18.30
C LEU A 18 17.11 -3.11 19.36
N ARG A 19 18.39 -3.18 18.98
CA ARG A 19 19.51 -2.92 19.91
C ARG A 19 19.53 -1.47 20.40
N ARG A 20 19.34 -0.49 19.50
CA ARG A 20 19.27 0.93 19.86
C ARG A 20 18.13 1.20 20.84
N ASP A 21 17.00 0.52 20.64
CA ASP A 21 15.79 0.67 21.46
C ASP A 21 15.78 -0.27 22.67
N ASP A 22 16.92 -0.87 23.04
CA ASP A 22 17.09 -1.79 24.17
C ASP A 22 16.11 -2.98 24.20
N HIS A 23 15.65 -3.42 23.03
CA HIS A 23 14.58 -4.41 22.91
C HIS A 23 13.33 -4.03 23.71
N GLN A 24 13.04 -2.74 23.81
CA GLN A 24 11.86 -2.17 24.45
C GLN A 24 10.99 -1.44 23.44
N CYS A 25 9.68 -1.47 23.66
CA CYS A 25 8.73 -0.65 22.90
C CYS A 25 8.99 0.84 23.17
N ARG A 26 9.23 1.63 22.13
CA ARG A 26 9.48 3.09 22.24
C ARG A 26 8.27 3.91 22.70
N LYS A 27 7.07 3.31 22.73
CA LYS A 27 5.83 3.97 23.18
C LYS A 27 5.44 3.62 24.61
N CYS A 28 5.58 2.37 25.03
CA CYS A 28 5.11 1.90 26.34
C CYS A 28 6.20 1.29 27.24
N GLY A 29 7.44 1.14 26.76
CA GLY A 29 8.56 0.55 27.51
C GLY A 29 8.54 -0.99 27.63
N GLY A 30 7.48 -1.67 27.20
CA GLY A 30 7.38 -3.13 27.32
C GLY A 30 8.40 -3.90 26.47
N SER A 31 9.01 -4.94 27.03
CA SER A 31 10.04 -5.79 26.40
C SER A 31 9.69 -7.28 26.28
N ARG A 32 8.57 -7.72 26.90
CA ARG A 32 8.15 -9.14 26.91
C ARG A 32 7.43 -9.61 25.63
N GLU A 33 7.15 -8.69 24.70
CA GLU A 33 6.43 -8.98 23.46
C GLU A 33 7.35 -9.02 22.24
N SER A 34 6.93 -9.72 21.19
CA SER A 34 7.59 -9.61 19.89
C SER A 34 7.49 -8.19 19.33
N LEU A 35 8.63 -7.53 19.15
CA LEU A 35 8.70 -6.15 18.64
C LEU A 35 8.70 -6.08 17.11
N HIS A 36 7.97 -5.11 16.58
CA HIS A 36 7.93 -4.72 15.17
C HIS A 36 8.77 -3.46 14.96
N VAL A 37 9.44 -3.37 13.81
CA VAL A 37 10.13 -2.13 13.41
C VAL A 37 9.16 -1.30 12.58
N HIS A 38 8.83 -0.12 13.10
CA HIS A 38 7.88 0.82 12.54
C HIS A 38 8.59 2.02 11.93
N HIS A 39 8.00 2.62 10.90
CA HIS A 39 8.47 3.87 10.33
C HIS A 39 7.79 5.04 11.02
N VAL A 40 8.54 5.90 11.74
CA VAL A 40 7.99 7.09 12.42
C VAL A 40 7.28 8.00 11.43
N ARG A 41 7.94 8.34 10.31
CA ARG A 41 7.30 8.92 9.13
C ARG A 41 7.06 7.83 8.08
N PRO A 42 5.83 7.56 7.65
CA PRO A 42 5.56 6.55 6.62
C PRO A 42 6.26 6.84 5.29
N ILE A 43 6.77 5.80 4.60
CA ILE A 43 7.38 5.94 3.26
C ILE A 43 6.44 6.63 2.25
N SER A 44 5.11 6.41 2.35
CA SER A 44 4.14 7.07 1.44
C SER A 44 4.06 8.59 1.64
N GLN A 45 4.48 9.08 2.79
CA GLN A 45 4.50 10.48 3.15
C GLN A 45 5.94 11.04 3.12
N GLY A 46 6.87 10.35 2.45
CA GLY A 46 8.25 10.79 2.29
C GLY A 46 9.21 10.37 3.41
N GLY A 47 8.82 9.39 4.25
CA GLY A 47 9.76 8.79 5.20
C GLY A 47 10.86 7.97 4.52
N SER A 48 11.99 7.81 5.20
CA SER A 48 13.13 7.00 4.74
C SER A 48 13.18 5.65 5.46
N HIS A 49 14.08 4.76 5.02
CA HIS A 49 14.40 3.51 5.72
C HIS A 49 15.57 3.68 6.72
N ASP A 50 16.00 4.92 6.98
CA ASP A 50 17.10 5.20 7.90
C ASP A 50 16.71 4.83 9.32
N ILE A 51 17.69 4.39 10.11
CA ILE A 51 17.47 3.98 11.51
C ILE A 51 16.78 5.09 12.31
N SER A 52 17.12 6.36 12.05
CA SER A 52 16.49 7.52 12.71
C SER A 52 14.98 7.64 12.44
N ASN A 53 14.49 7.14 11.32
CA ASN A 53 13.06 7.11 10.98
C ASN A 53 12.40 5.77 11.36
N LEU A 54 13.12 4.89 12.05
CA LEU A 54 12.63 3.59 12.50
C LEU A 54 12.55 3.53 14.02
N GLU A 55 11.54 2.85 14.56
CA GLU A 55 11.38 2.61 16.00
C GLU A 55 10.84 1.20 16.28
N ALA A 56 11.22 0.62 17.41
CA ALA A 56 10.73 -0.65 17.89
C ALA A 56 9.41 -0.48 18.66
N LEU A 57 8.33 -1.14 18.21
CA LEU A 57 7.01 -1.10 18.83
C LEU A 57 6.50 -2.50 19.14
N CYS A 58 5.86 -2.68 20.29
CA CYS A 58 5.10 -3.91 20.58
C CYS A 58 3.87 -4.03 19.67
N ARG A 59 3.22 -5.19 19.64
CA ARG A 59 2.11 -5.46 18.72
C ARG A 59 0.96 -4.47 18.90
N SER A 60 0.59 -4.19 20.15
CA SER A 60 -0.51 -3.30 20.50
C SER A 60 -0.21 -1.84 20.13
N CYS A 61 0.99 -1.34 20.45
CA CYS A 61 1.40 0.01 20.07
C CYS A 61 1.55 0.15 18.54
N HIS A 62 2.14 -0.85 17.87
CA HIS A 62 2.25 -0.83 16.41
C HIS A 62 0.88 -0.78 15.72
N ALA A 63 -0.12 -1.49 16.24
CA ALA A 63 -1.48 -1.43 15.69
C ALA A 63 -2.11 -0.03 15.81
N LYS A 64 -1.86 0.68 16.92
CA LYS A 64 -2.35 2.05 17.15
C LYS A 64 -1.78 3.07 16.16
N GLU A 65 -0.57 2.82 15.63
CA GLU A 65 0.03 3.65 14.58
C GLU A 65 -0.57 3.38 13.18
N HIS A 66 -1.46 2.39 13.03
CA HIS A 66 -2.17 2.08 11.77
C HIS A 66 -3.71 2.08 11.96
N PRO A 67 -4.33 3.18 12.43
CA PRO A 67 -5.75 3.23 12.74
C PRO A 67 -6.63 2.95 11.51
N THR A 68 -6.22 3.45 10.34
CA THR A 68 -6.90 3.18 9.06
C THR A 68 -6.91 1.69 8.71
N LYS A 69 -5.83 0.96 9.00
CA LYS A 69 -5.76 -0.48 8.72
C LYS A 69 -6.75 -1.24 9.59
N VAL A 70 -6.79 -0.93 10.88
CA VAL A 70 -7.72 -1.55 11.84
C VAL A 70 -9.17 -1.27 11.43
N LYS A 71 -9.53 0.00 11.21
CA LYS A 71 -10.88 0.39 10.78
C LYS A 71 -11.29 -0.28 9.46
N LEU A 72 -10.38 -0.31 8.47
CA LEU A 72 -10.68 -0.91 7.17
C LEU A 72 -10.82 -2.43 7.26
N SER A 73 -10.01 -3.10 8.08
CA SER A 73 -10.14 -4.54 8.31
C SER A 73 -11.50 -4.89 8.96
N SER A 74 -11.93 -4.15 10.00
CA SER A 74 -13.26 -4.33 10.58
C SER A 74 -14.35 -4.06 9.54
N ALA A 75 -14.28 -2.96 8.78
CA ALA A 75 -15.28 -2.66 7.76
C ALA A 75 -15.43 -3.75 6.69
N VAL A 76 -14.33 -4.39 6.28
CA VAL A 76 -14.36 -5.54 5.36
C VAL A 76 -15.02 -6.75 5.99
N SER A 77 -14.63 -7.09 7.22
CA SER A 77 -15.17 -8.23 7.97
C SER A 77 -16.67 -8.07 8.25
N ASP A 78 -17.08 -6.89 8.67
CA ASP A 78 -18.43 -6.58 9.13
C ASP A 78 -19.35 -6.14 7.98
N ARG A 79 -18.85 -6.15 6.73
CA ARG A 79 -19.56 -5.71 5.52
C ARG A 79 -20.13 -4.30 5.64
N ARG A 80 -19.31 -3.36 6.13
CA ARG A 80 -19.69 -1.95 6.35
C ARG A 80 -19.07 -1.03 5.31
N ARG A 81 -19.90 -0.18 4.70
CA ARG A 81 -19.44 0.87 3.79
C ARG A 81 -18.48 1.79 4.54
N VAL A 82 -17.46 2.28 3.84
CA VAL A 82 -16.53 3.27 4.41
C VAL A 82 -16.68 4.58 3.70
N ARG A 83 -16.55 5.69 4.43
CA ARG A 83 -16.28 7.01 3.86
C ARG A 83 -14.80 7.28 4.01
N MET A 84 -14.13 7.61 2.91
CA MET A 84 -12.69 7.84 2.92
C MET A 84 -12.29 9.02 2.07
N ASN A 85 -11.26 9.73 2.51
CA ASN A 85 -10.57 10.70 1.69
C ASN A 85 -9.36 10.05 1.04
N TYR A 86 -9.37 10.01 -0.29
CA TYR A 86 -8.39 9.30 -1.08
C TYR A 86 -7.51 10.23 -1.88
N ARG A 87 -6.20 10.17 -1.64
CA ARG A 87 -5.20 10.92 -2.42
C ARG A 87 -4.90 10.16 -3.72
N SER A 88 -5.40 10.67 -4.84
CA SER A 88 -4.96 10.24 -6.17
C SER A 88 -3.68 10.98 -6.61
N SER A 89 -3.18 10.69 -7.80
CA SER A 89 -2.00 11.38 -8.36
C SER A 89 -2.22 12.87 -8.60
N SER A 90 -3.48 13.30 -8.74
CA SER A 90 -3.81 14.64 -9.26
C SER A 90 -4.73 15.43 -8.33
N VAL A 91 -5.48 14.73 -7.46
CA VAL A 91 -6.49 15.36 -6.60
C VAL A 91 -6.86 14.44 -5.44
N THR A 92 -7.24 15.05 -4.32
CA THR A 92 -7.82 14.36 -3.18
C THR A 92 -9.35 14.37 -3.31
N ARG A 93 -10.01 13.21 -3.14
CA ARG A 93 -11.49 13.13 -3.23
C ARG A 93 -12.05 12.28 -2.11
N VAL A 94 -13.21 12.70 -1.58
CA VAL A 94 -14.02 11.86 -0.70
C VAL A 94 -14.75 10.80 -1.53
N ARG A 95 -14.76 9.57 -1.04
CA ARG A 95 -15.40 8.40 -1.67
C ARG A 95 -16.10 7.56 -0.62
N GLU A 96 -17.14 6.86 -1.03
CA GLU A 96 -17.88 5.95 -0.16
C GLU A 96 -17.96 4.53 -0.75
N PRO A 97 -16.82 3.83 -0.88
CA PRO A 97 -16.83 2.49 -1.46
C PRO A 97 -17.35 1.43 -0.48
N ASP A 98 -17.86 0.34 -1.03
CA ASP A 98 -18.09 -0.91 -0.31
C ASP A 98 -16.80 -1.74 -0.32
N PRO A 99 -16.09 -1.88 0.82
CA PRO A 99 -14.81 -2.55 0.88
C PRO A 99 -14.96 -4.08 0.85
N TYR A 100 -14.76 -4.69 -0.31
CA TYR A 100 -14.98 -6.13 -0.49
C TYR A 100 -13.90 -6.99 0.18
N ALA A 101 -12.64 -6.63 -0.02
CA ALA A 101 -11.49 -7.36 0.51
C ALA A 101 -10.22 -6.49 0.55
N ILE A 102 -9.28 -6.84 1.44
CA ILE A 102 -7.90 -6.32 1.41
C ILE A 102 -7.00 -7.43 0.91
N GLU A 103 -6.50 -7.27 -0.31
CA GLU A 103 -5.69 -8.26 -1.01
C GLU A 103 -4.25 -7.81 -1.18
N THR A 104 -3.31 -8.75 -1.20
CA THR A 104 -1.88 -8.46 -1.36
C THR A 104 -1.37 -8.95 -2.71
N HIS A 105 -0.69 -8.08 -3.47
CA HIS A 105 -0.03 -8.42 -4.73
C HIS A 105 1.35 -7.79 -4.78
N ASP A 106 2.38 -8.59 -5.06
CA ASP A 106 3.80 -8.21 -5.01
C ASP A 106 4.19 -7.49 -3.70
N GLY A 107 3.69 -7.99 -2.57
CA GLY A 107 3.94 -7.40 -1.24
C GLY A 107 3.25 -6.06 -0.96
N ILE A 108 2.36 -5.60 -1.86
CA ILE A 108 1.61 -4.36 -1.73
C ILE A 108 0.14 -4.68 -1.46
N GLN A 109 -0.44 -4.06 -0.44
CA GLN A 109 -1.88 -4.20 -0.12
C GLN A 109 -2.75 -3.31 -1.01
N TYR A 110 -3.88 -3.87 -1.43
CA TYR A 110 -4.92 -3.24 -2.22
C TYR A 110 -6.28 -3.48 -1.58
N LEU A 111 -7.07 -2.42 -1.44
CA LEU A 111 -8.49 -2.53 -1.16
C LEU A 111 -9.21 -2.79 -2.49
N VAL A 112 -9.91 -3.91 -2.58
CA VAL A 112 -10.86 -4.23 -3.64
C VAL A 112 -12.25 -3.86 -3.14
N GLY A 113 -13.06 -3.18 -3.95
CA GLY A 113 -14.39 -2.79 -3.53
C GLY A 113 -15.20 -2.09 -4.62
N HIS A 114 -16.50 -1.95 -4.38
CA HIS A 114 -17.40 -1.26 -5.30
C HIS A 114 -17.36 0.25 -5.06
N ASP A 115 -17.08 1.03 -6.10
CA ASP A 115 -17.04 2.49 -6.06
C ASP A 115 -18.25 3.05 -6.80
N TYR A 116 -19.20 3.63 -6.06
CA TYR A 116 -20.44 4.17 -6.62
C TYR A 116 -20.25 5.45 -7.43
N TYR A 117 -19.16 6.20 -7.22
CA TYR A 117 -18.88 7.39 -8.03
C TYR A 117 -18.56 7.02 -9.50
N ARG A 118 -18.01 5.83 -9.74
CA ARG A 118 -17.79 5.27 -11.09
C ARG A 118 -18.73 4.12 -11.44
N ASN A 119 -19.57 3.70 -10.50
CA ASN A 119 -20.42 2.52 -10.59
C ASN A 119 -19.66 1.27 -11.11
N GLU A 120 -18.47 1.02 -10.57
CA GLU A 120 -17.63 -0.13 -10.94
C GLU A 120 -16.86 -0.66 -9.72
N ILE A 121 -16.48 -1.94 -9.76
CA ILE A 121 -15.49 -2.49 -8.82
C ILE A 121 -14.12 -1.87 -9.16
N ARG A 122 -13.38 -1.44 -8.14
CA ARG A 122 -12.06 -0.83 -8.28
C ARG A 122 -11.08 -1.38 -7.26
N VAL A 123 -9.80 -1.11 -7.55
CA VAL A 123 -8.69 -1.34 -6.62
C VAL A 123 -8.12 0.01 -6.18
N CYS A 124 -7.89 0.17 -4.89
CA CYS A 124 -7.20 1.34 -4.34
C CYS A 124 -6.10 0.88 -3.39
N ARG A 125 -5.07 1.71 -3.17
CA ARG A 125 -4.02 1.44 -2.18
C ARG A 125 -4.41 2.04 -0.84
N PRO A 126 -4.66 1.26 0.23
CA PRO A 126 -5.06 1.78 1.54
C PRO A 126 -4.08 2.81 2.10
N LYS A 127 -2.78 2.67 1.79
CA LYS A 127 -1.72 3.62 2.19
C LYS A 127 -1.90 5.06 1.65
N ARG A 128 -2.84 5.29 0.72
CA ARG A 128 -3.19 6.62 0.18
C ARG A 128 -4.48 7.19 0.76
N ILE A 129 -5.10 6.46 1.68
CA ILE A 129 -6.24 6.96 2.45
C ILE A 129 -5.70 7.94 3.50
N VAL A 130 -6.25 9.15 3.50
CA VAL A 130 -5.87 10.23 4.42
C VAL A 130 -6.65 10.09 5.73
N TRP A 131 -7.96 9.85 5.64
CA TRP A 131 -8.83 9.53 6.77
C TRP A 131 -9.90 8.53 6.33
N LEU A 132 -10.47 7.82 7.31
CA LEU A 132 -11.47 6.78 7.09
C LEU A 132 -12.47 6.74 8.25
N ASP A 133 -13.74 6.75 7.88
CA ASP A 133 -14.89 6.51 8.75
C ASP A 133 -15.62 5.25 8.26
N VAL A 134 -16.06 4.42 9.21
CA VAL A 134 -16.91 3.25 8.93
C VAL A 134 -18.35 3.70 9.14
N LEU A 135 -19.24 3.36 8.20
CA LEU A 135 -20.62 3.84 8.19
C LEU A 135 -21.62 2.78 8.69
N GLU A 136 -22.77 3.29 9.14
CA GLU A 136 -24.15 2.77 9.05
C GLU A 136 -24.49 1.66 8.04
N THR A 137 -24.02 1.84 6.83
CA THR A 137 -24.56 1.14 5.67
C THR A 137 -23.86 -0.20 5.51
N SER A 138 -24.65 -1.28 5.43
CA SER A 138 -24.16 -2.61 5.05
C SER A 138 -24.25 -2.84 3.54
N PHE A 139 -23.50 -3.83 3.05
CA PHE A 139 -23.55 -4.24 1.65
C PHE A 139 -23.42 -5.76 1.51
N ALA A 140 -23.84 -6.28 0.36
CA ALA A 140 -23.63 -7.67 -0.03
C ALA A 140 -22.52 -7.75 -1.08
N ILE A 141 -21.70 -8.79 -1.00
CA ILE A 141 -20.78 -9.14 -2.08
C ILE A 141 -21.45 -10.22 -2.92
N PRO A 142 -21.47 -10.09 -4.27
CA PRO A 142 -21.96 -11.16 -5.12
C PRO A 142 -21.23 -12.47 -4.81
N THR A 143 -21.97 -13.56 -4.65
CA THR A 143 -21.41 -14.88 -4.29
C THR A 143 -20.41 -15.40 -5.32
N SER A 144 -20.57 -15.01 -6.59
CA SER A 144 -19.66 -15.35 -7.68
C SER A 144 -18.40 -14.47 -7.75
N PHE A 145 -18.24 -13.48 -6.86
CA PHE A 145 -17.13 -12.54 -6.94
C PHE A 145 -15.91 -13.03 -6.16
N ASP A 146 -14.80 -13.24 -6.88
CA ASP A 146 -13.49 -13.52 -6.30
C ASP A 146 -12.60 -12.26 -6.33
N ALA A 147 -12.26 -11.75 -5.14
CA ALA A 147 -11.42 -10.56 -5.00
C ALA A 147 -9.96 -10.79 -5.40
N THR A 148 -9.44 -11.98 -5.15
CA THR A 148 -8.06 -12.38 -5.48
C THR A 148 -7.90 -12.45 -7.00
N GLU A 149 -8.82 -13.15 -7.68
CA GLU A 149 -8.82 -13.26 -9.14
C GLU A 149 -9.03 -11.88 -9.79
N TYR A 150 -9.96 -11.09 -9.26
CA TYR A 150 -10.21 -9.73 -9.73
C TYR A 150 -8.94 -8.86 -9.64
N LEU A 151 -8.25 -8.87 -8.50
CA LEU A 151 -7.01 -8.11 -8.30
C LEU A 151 -5.93 -8.58 -9.28
N ALA A 152 -5.72 -9.88 -9.38
CA ALA A 152 -4.71 -10.47 -10.27
C ALA A 152 -4.94 -10.04 -11.71
N ARG A 153 -6.18 -10.08 -12.20
CA ARG A 153 -6.57 -9.62 -13.54
C ARG A 153 -6.35 -8.13 -13.74
N ARG A 154 -6.71 -7.30 -12.75
CA ARG A 154 -6.60 -5.83 -12.82
C ARG A 154 -5.15 -5.34 -12.84
N LEU A 155 -4.24 -6.05 -12.17
CA LEU A 155 -2.82 -5.71 -12.09
C LEU A 155 -1.94 -6.37 -13.14
N ARG A 156 -2.48 -7.27 -13.99
CA ARG A 156 -1.72 -7.88 -15.09
C ARG A 156 -0.97 -6.80 -15.87
N PRO A 157 0.34 -6.98 -16.13
CA PRO A 157 1.10 -6.00 -16.90
C PRO A 157 0.39 -5.82 -18.23
N ARG A 158 -0.06 -4.58 -18.52
CA ARG A 158 -0.54 -4.24 -19.86
C ARG A 158 0.61 -4.61 -20.79
N ARG A 159 0.40 -5.59 -21.69
CA ARG A 159 1.34 -5.88 -22.78
C ARG A 159 1.69 -4.51 -23.36
N ARG A 160 2.95 -4.08 -23.19
CA ARG A 160 3.40 -2.83 -23.78
C ARG A 160 3.10 -2.95 -25.25
N SER A 161 2.16 -2.15 -25.76
CA SER A 161 2.06 -1.93 -27.19
C SER A 161 3.47 -1.56 -27.62
N ARG A 162 4.05 -2.39 -28.49
CA ARG A 162 5.41 -2.30 -28.99
C ARG A 162 5.50 -1.07 -29.91
N ARG A 163 5.24 0.14 -29.40
CA ARG A 163 5.67 1.37 -30.05
C ARG A 163 7.17 1.43 -29.82
N ARG A 164 7.90 0.83 -30.77
CA ARG A 164 9.31 1.12 -31.03
C ARG A 164 9.44 2.64 -31.00
N ARG A 165 10.05 3.18 -29.95
CA ARG A 165 10.80 4.41 -30.08
C ARG A 165 12.07 4.01 -30.82
N GLU A 166 12.10 4.22 -32.13
CA GLU A 166 13.40 4.40 -32.77
C GLU A 166 14.02 5.62 -32.09
N SER A 167 15.11 5.40 -31.35
CA SER A 167 15.90 6.48 -30.79
C SER A 167 16.52 7.26 -31.96
N ALA A 168 16.74 8.56 -31.77
CA ALA A 168 17.47 9.42 -32.71
C ALA A 168 18.86 8.85 -33.08
N ILE A 169 19.42 7.96 -32.25
CA ILE A 169 20.68 7.26 -32.47
C ILE A 169 20.56 6.25 -33.64
N GLY A 170 19.39 5.61 -33.83
CA GLY A 170 19.15 4.70 -34.95
C GLY A 170 19.00 5.39 -36.32
N ARG A 171 18.71 6.70 -36.34
CA ARG A 171 18.70 7.51 -37.57
C ARG A 171 20.10 7.97 -37.98
N ILE A 172 21.00 8.22 -37.01
CA ILE A 172 22.36 8.68 -37.30
C ILE A 172 23.24 7.53 -37.81
N LEU A 173 23.11 6.31 -37.26
CA LEU A 173 23.94 5.18 -37.67
C LEU A 173 23.65 4.63 -39.08
N ARG A 174 22.48 4.91 -39.68
CA ARG A 174 22.21 4.60 -41.10
C ARG A 174 22.74 5.65 -42.07
N SER A 175 23.16 6.83 -41.59
CA SER A 175 23.79 7.86 -42.43
C SER A 175 25.32 7.77 -42.48
N ILE A 176 25.93 6.98 -41.58
CA ILE A 176 27.40 6.88 -41.45
C ILE A 176 27.93 5.53 -41.97
N PHE A 177 27.13 4.45 -41.93
CA PHE A 177 27.56 3.13 -42.43
C PHE A 177 26.49 2.46 -43.31
N GLY A 178 26.09 3.14 -44.39
CA GLY A 178 25.29 2.55 -45.47
C GLY A 178 26.15 2.04 -46.62
N ARG A 179 26.18 0.72 -46.80
CA ARG A 179 26.11 0.05 -48.11
C ARG A 179 24.93 -0.90 -48.08
#